data_AF-A0A2T2NAT3-F1
#
_entry.id   AF-A0A2T2NAT3-F1
#
_cell.length_a   1.000
_cell.length_b   1.000
_cell.length_c   1.000
_cell.angle_alpha   90.00
_cell.angle_beta   90.00
_cell.angle_gamma   90.00
#
_symmetry.space_group_name_H-M   'P 1'
#
loop_
_entity.id
_entity.type
_entity.pdbx_description
1 polymer ?
#
loop_
_entity_poly.entity_id
_entity_poly.type
_entity_poly.pdbx_seq_one_letter_code
_entity_poly.pdbx_strand_id
1 'polypeptide(L)'
;MPDTTDASRSSLPNSSPPSRSSSYFTYPVTYAVSGLLRRLSTEPTAKSTSNPDRSGTTSLSQSIQSIGSMDSVFQPPRRKASPFQPPPLTPLTLKGYRPNTQQSAKLLTKALAEEIRLLVPPRLQLVDEWNLAYSLEQNGVSLATLYQKSEDYRGKRGGFVLVVQDSSGGVFGAYLSDAPHPSPHFYGNGECFLWRAHTLPSLPDLIDLPPPPSADTTNAVRVTTVGATKPNTLSPPSSEQASRSGTSTPERIRFKAFPYSGVNDYMIFCEQDYLSIGGGDGHYGLWLDDSLENGVSSTCPTFGNEPLSDDGNKFEILGVELWYIGV
;
A
#
# COMPACT_ATOMS: atom_id res chain seq x y z
N MET A 1 -31.92 -38.04 -45.12
CA MET A 1 -32.93 -38.69 -45.97
C MET A 1 -33.01 -40.15 -45.59
N PRO A 2 -34.09 -40.62 -44.97
CA PRO A 2 -34.89 -40.00 -43.89
C PRO A 2 -34.87 -40.97 -42.67
N ASP A 3 -35.57 -40.80 -41.55
CA ASP A 3 -36.05 -39.66 -40.76
C ASP A 3 -36.31 -40.24 -39.35
N THR A 4 -36.11 -39.47 -38.28
CA THR A 4 -36.69 -39.82 -36.96
C THR A 4 -37.47 -38.65 -36.40
N THR A 5 -38.76 -38.91 -36.22
CA THR A 5 -39.84 -38.01 -35.81
C THR A 5 -39.64 -37.37 -34.43
N ASP A 6 -39.75 -36.04 -34.44
CA ASP A 6 -40.75 -35.21 -33.73
C ASP A 6 -41.09 -35.44 -32.24
N ALA A 7 -41.44 -34.34 -31.58
CA ALA A 7 -41.54 -34.19 -30.13
C ALA A 7 -42.95 -34.41 -29.56
N SER A 8 -43.04 -34.76 -28.28
CA SER A 8 -44.18 -34.38 -27.44
C SER A 8 -43.84 -34.33 -25.94
N ARG A 9 -44.62 -33.54 -25.19
CA ARG A 9 -44.33 -33.08 -23.81
C ARG A 9 -44.86 -34.04 -22.72
N SER A 10 -44.12 -34.11 -21.61
CA SER A 10 -44.56 -34.15 -20.18
C SER A 10 -43.41 -34.78 -19.34
N SER A 11 -43.21 -34.54 -18.04
CA SER A 11 -43.99 -33.88 -16.98
C SER A 11 -43.06 -33.23 -15.94
N LEU A 12 -43.57 -32.27 -15.15
CA LEU A 12 -42.88 -31.71 -13.98
C LEU A 12 -42.88 -32.70 -12.80
N PRO A 13 -41.86 -32.67 -11.95
CA PRO A 13 -42.05 -32.85 -10.51
C PRO A 13 -41.66 -31.60 -9.71
N ASN A 14 -42.44 -31.35 -8.65
CA ASN A 14 -42.34 -30.21 -7.75
C ASN A 14 -41.30 -30.48 -6.65
N SER A 15 -40.30 -29.61 -6.47
CA SER A 15 -39.36 -29.68 -5.34
C SER A 15 -39.05 -28.29 -4.75
N SER A 16 -39.55 -28.06 -3.54
CA SER A 16 -39.34 -26.85 -2.75
C SER A 16 -37.89 -26.72 -2.24
N PRO A 17 -37.24 -25.55 -2.36
CA PRO A 17 -35.94 -25.32 -1.74
C PRO A 17 -36.07 -25.07 -0.23
N PRO A 18 -35.09 -25.49 0.60
CA PRO A 18 -35.12 -25.26 2.04
C PRO A 18 -34.80 -23.80 2.38
N SER A 19 -35.60 -23.19 3.26
CA SER A 19 -35.38 -21.85 3.79
C SER A 19 -34.12 -21.78 4.67
N ARG A 20 -33.00 -21.31 4.11
CA ARG A 20 -31.82 -20.94 4.89
C ARG A 20 -31.89 -19.47 5.28
N SER A 21 -32.30 -19.22 6.52
CA SER A 21 -32.17 -17.89 7.14
C SER A 21 -30.70 -17.65 7.51
N SER A 22 -30.03 -16.82 6.73
CA SER A 22 -28.72 -16.24 7.09
C SER A 22 -28.86 -14.72 7.13
N SER A 23 -28.91 -14.17 8.35
CA SER A 23 -29.10 -12.74 8.59
C SER A 23 -27.97 -11.91 7.98
N TYR A 24 -28.32 -11.02 7.05
CA TYR A 24 -27.40 -10.03 6.50
C TYR A 24 -27.03 -9.00 7.57
N PHE A 25 -25.78 -9.01 8.05
CA PHE A 25 -25.18 -7.88 8.75
C PHE A 25 -24.42 -7.01 7.75
N THR A 26 -25.15 -6.13 7.07
CA THR A 26 -24.56 -5.09 6.22
C THR A 26 -23.93 -4.01 7.12
N TYR A 27 -22.60 -3.99 7.19
CA TYR A 27 -21.85 -2.86 7.76
C TYR A 27 -21.25 -2.03 6.62
N PRO A 28 -21.50 -0.72 6.54
CA PRO A 28 -20.75 0.15 5.63
C PRO A 28 -19.31 0.27 6.12
N VAL A 29 -18.35 -0.15 5.29
CA VAL A 29 -16.91 0.03 5.57
C VAL A 29 -16.53 1.45 5.16
N THR A 30 -16.62 2.37 6.12
CA THR A 30 -16.11 3.74 5.94
C THR A 30 -14.58 3.72 5.97
N TYR A 31 -13.94 4.01 4.84
CA TYR A 31 -12.49 4.17 4.75
C TYR A 31 -12.03 5.36 5.60
N ALA A 32 -11.42 5.09 6.75
CA ALA A 32 -10.84 6.11 7.62
C ALA A 32 -9.37 6.38 7.23
N VAL A 33 -9.16 7.24 6.23
CA VAL A 33 -7.84 7.80 5.90
C VAL A 33 -7.33 8.61 7.09
N SER A 34 -6.57 7.97 7.98
CA SER A 34 -6.01 8.60 9.19
C SER A 34 -4.64 9.23 8.90
N GLY A 35 -4.59 10.10 7.89
CA GLY A 35 -3.43 10.91 7.54
C GLY A 35 -3.57 12.36 8.02
N LEU A 36 -2.63 12.82 8.85
CA LEU A 36 -2.23 14.23 8.98
C LEU A 36 -3.28 15.32 9.31
N LEU A 37 -4.33 15.04 10.09
CA LEU A 37 -5.21 16.09 10.65
C LEU A 37 -5.48 15.97 12.17
N ARG A 38 -4.42 15.99 12.99
CA ARG A 38 -4.54 16.11 14.46
C ARG A 38 -3.43 16.94 15.12
N ARG A 39 -3.26 18.20 14.69
CA ARG A 39 -2.54 19.24 15.46
C ARG A 39 -3.13 20.66 15.33
N LEU A 40 -4.44 20.77 15.09
CA LEU A 40 -5.20 22.01 15.28
C LEU A 40 -6.44 21.71 16.12
N SER A 41 -6.21 21.46 17.41
CA SER A 41 -7.27 21.47 18.42
C SER A 41 -7.00 22.61 19.40
N THR A 42 -7.76 23.69 19.19
CA THR A 42 -8.35 24.52 20.26
C THR A 42 -7.42 24.94 21.39
N GLU A 43 -6.83 26.12 21.23
CA GLU A 43 -6.32 26.95 22.31
C GLU A 43 -7.40 27.18 23.39
N PRO A 44 -7.16 26.78 24.66
CA PRO A 44 -8.04 27.16 25.76
C PRO A 44 -7.63 28.52 26.31
N THR A 45 -8.45 29.55 26.06
CA THR A 45 -8.22 30.90 26.58
C THR A 45 -8.15 30.94 28.11
N ALA A 46 -6.98 31.26 28.66
CA ALA A 46 -6.80 31.45 30.09
C ALA A 46 -7.16 32.89 30.53
N LYS A 47 -8.13 32.99 31.45
CA LYS A 47 -8.40 34.13 32.34
C LYS A 47 -8.72 33.54 33.71
N SER A 48 -8.41 34.12 34.86
CA SER A 48 -7.62 35.30 35.22
C SER A 48 -7.45 35.28 36.76
N THR A 49 -6.30 35.70 37.30
CA THR A 49 -6.08 35.74 38.76
C THR A 49 -6.42 37.11 39.36
N SER A 50 -7.54 37.18 40.11
CA SER A 50 -7.80 38.27 41.07
C SER A 50 -8.85 37.86 42.11
N ASN A 51 -8.43 37.83 43.39
CA ASN A 51 -9.27 37.80 44.60
C ASN A 51 -9.85 39.22 44.91
N PRO A 52 -10.71 39.44 45.94
CA PRO A 52 -11.43 38.51 46.83
C PRO A 52 -12.95 38.85 47.02
N ASP A 53 -13.58 38.21 48.03
CA ASP A 53 -14.60 38.73 48.97
C ASP A 53 -16.09 38.27 48.92
N ARG A 54 -16.61 38.08 50.16
CA ARG A 54 -18.01 38.06 50.66
C ARG A 54 -18.91 36.80 50.53
N SER A 55 -18.86 35.99 51.60
CA SER A 55 -19.95 35.70 52.57
C SER A 55 -21.43 35.47 52.16
N GLY A 56 -22.03 34.39 52.70
CA GLY A 56 -23.48 34.17 52.90
C GLY A 56 -24.02 32.94 52.15
N THR A 57 -24.29 31.77 52.74
CA THR A 57 -25.32 31.33 53.73
C THR A 57 -26.78 31.39 53.25
N THR A 58 -27.50 30.26 53.41
CA THR A 58 -28.99 30.08 53.33
C THR A 58 -29.66 30.31 51.95
N SER A 59 -30.81 29.71 51.58
CA SER A 59 -31.55 28.50 52.04
C SER A 59 -32.68 28.17 51.03
N LEU A 60 -33.14 26.90 51.03
CA LEU A 60 -34.51 26.40 50.78
C LEU A 60 -35.57 27.18 49.96
N SER A 61 -36.38 26.42 49.21
CA SER A 61 -37.72 26.76 48.65
C SER A 61 -37.71 27.74 47.44
N GLN A 62 -38.64 27.69 46.47
CA GLN A 62 -39.78 26.79 46.23
C GLN A 62 -40.14 26.76 44.71
N SER A 63 -40.81 25.68 44.28
CA SER A 63 -41.67 25.51 43.09
C SER A 63 -41.91 26.65 42.08
N ILE A 64 -41.90 26.32 40.78
CA ILE A 64 -43.09 26.35 39.87
C ILE A 64 -42.79 25.57 38.58
N GLN A 65 -43.83 24.98 37.98
CA GLN A 65 -43.75 24.20 36.74
C GLN A 65 -43.57 25.10 35.51
N SER A 66 -42.69 24.71 34.59
CA SER A 66 -42.77 25.11 33.18
C SER A 66 -42.63 23.87 32.30
N ILE A 67 -43.69 23.58 31.53
CA ILE A 67 -43.67 22.57 30.48
C ILE A 67 -42.84 23.14 29.32
N GLY A 68 -41.68 22.56 29.06
CA GLY A 68 -40.78 22.95 27.98
C GLY A 68 -39.63 21.97 27.79
N SER A 69 -39.39 21.58 26.54
CA SER A 69 -38.30 20.70 26.08
C SER A 69 -38.32 19.25 26.59
N MET A 70 -38.95 18.41 25.78
CA MET A 70 -38.76 16.95 25.71
C MET A 70 -37.35 16.57 25.19
N ASP A 71 -36.29 16.93 25.90
CA ASP A 71 -34.89 16.74 25.44
C ASP A 71 -34.08 15.74 26.30
N SER A 72 -34.79 14.83 26.97
CA SER A 72 -34.20 13.77 27.77
C SER A 72 -34.83 12.40 27.50
N VAL A 73 -34.54 11.80 26.34
CA VAL A 73 -34.34 10.35 26.14
C VAL A 73 -33.62 10.14 24.80
N PHE A 74 -32.35 9.72 24.90
CA PHE A 74 -31.49 9.03 23.92
C PHE A 74 -30.13 9.70 23.70
N GLN A 75 -29.27 9.67 24.73
CA GLN A 75 -27.83 9.81 24.51
C GLN A 75 -27.29 8.42 24.11
N PRO A 76 -26.82 8.23 22.86
CA PRO A 76 -26.19 6.96 22.49
C PRO A 76 -24.97 6.75 23.39
N PRO A 77 -24.75 5.54 23.93
CA PRO A 77 -23.64 5.29 24.84
C PRO A 77 -22.34 5.64 24.12
N ARG A 78 -21.57 6.58 24.70
CA ARG A 78 -20.26 6.98 24.18
C ARG A 78 -19.38 5.75 24.09
N ARG A 79 -19.26 5.20 22.88
CA ARG A 79 -18.31 4.12 22.56
C ARG A 79 -16.91 4.65 22.85
N LYS A 80 -16.37 4.30 24.02
CA LYS A 80 -14.93 4.43 24.27
C LYS A 80 -14.27 3.61 23.17
N ALA A 81 -13.39 4.23 22.40
CA ALA A 81 -12.55 3.49 21.46
C ALA A 81 -11.85 2.38 22.25
N SER A 82 -11.83 1.17 21.69
CA SER A 82 -11.21 0.04 22.36
C SER A 82 -9.76 0.40 22.71
N PRO A 83 -9.29 0.19 23.96
CA PRO A 83 -7.87 0.32 24.26
C PRO A 83 -7.04 -0.75 23.54
N PHE A 84 -7.70 -1.77 22.97
CA PHE A 84 -7.12 -2.72 22.05
C PHE A 84 -6.90 -2.07 20.69
N GLN A 85 -5.83 -1.28 20.60
CA GLN A 85 -5.19 -0.99 19.32
C GLN A 85 -4.72 -2.35 18.77
N PRO A 86 -5.11 -2.75 17.55
CA PRO A 86 -4.68 -4.03 17.00
C PRO A 86 -3.14 -4.07 16.99
N PRO A 87 -2.51 -5.23 17.22
CA PRO A 87 -1.06 -5.35 17.14
C PRO A 87 -0.56 -4.78 15.81
N PRO A 88 0.60 -4.09 15.78
CA PRO A 88 1.23 -3.75 14.52
C PRO A 88 1.40 -5.04 13.70
N LEU A 89 1.11 -4.96 12.39
CA LEU A 89 1.20 -6.12 11.50
C LEU A 89 2.59 -6.77 11.63
N THR A 90 2.64 -8.09 11.62
CA THR A 90 3.92 -8.81 11.73
C THR A 90 4.83 -8.40 10.57
N PRO A 91 6.11 -8.10 10.85
CA PRO A 91 7.06 -7.64 9.83
C PRO A 91 7.19 -8.67 8.71
N LEU A 92 7.17 -8.21 7.46
CA LEU A 92 7.11 -9.11 6.32
C LEU A 92 8.43 -9.89 6.13
N THR A 93 8.31 -11.17 5.76
CA THR A 93 9.39 -12.13 5.55
C THR A 93 9.38 -12.63 4.10
N LEU A 94 10.43 -12.28 3.36
CA LEU A 94 10.64 -12.71 1.97
C LEU A 94 11.42 -14.03 1.93
N LYS A 95 10.83 -15.09 1.38
CA LYS A 95 11.43 -16.44 1.25
C LYS A 95 11.67 -16.83 -0.20
N GLY A 96 12.66 -17.69 -0.43
CA GLY A 96 12.91 -18.34 -1.73
C GLY A 96 14.14 -17.83 -2.50
N TYR A 97 14.77 -16.74 -2.08
CA TYR A 97 16.10 -16.37 -2.58
C TYR A 97 17.14 -17.46 -2.23
N ARG A 98 17.95 -17.86 -3.21
CA ARG A 98 19.12 -18.72 -2.98
C ARG A 98 20.19 -17.97 -2.15
N PRO A 99 21.00 -18.69 -1.34
CA PRO A 99 22.04 -18.07 -0.52
C PRO A 99 23.17 -17.43 -1.34
N ASN A 100 23.29 -17.76 -2.63
CA ASN A 100 24.28 -17.18 -3.55
C ASN A 100 23.70 -16.02 -4.40
N THR A 101 22.44 -15.63 -4.23
CA THR A 101 21.84 -14.53 -4.98
C THR A 101 22.42 -13.19 -4.50
N GLN A 102 22.98 -12.42 -5.43
CA GLN A 102 23.57 -11.11 -5.15
C GLN A 102 22.52 -10.15 -4.58
N GLN A 103 22.94 -9.20 -3.75
CA GLN A 103 22.01 -8.22 -3.15
C GLN A 103 21.43 -7.25 -4.20
N SER A 104 22.17 -6.99 -5.29
CA SER A 104 21.72 -6.22 -6.46
C SER A 104 20.61 -6.91 -7.26
N ALA A 105 20.58 -8.24 -7.27
CA ALA A 105 19.59 -9.04 -8.00
C ALA A 105 18.29 -9.28 -7.20
N LYS A 106 18.14 -8.63 -6.03
CA LYS A 106 16.93 -8.70 -5.20
C LYS A 106 16.09 -7.46 -5.46
N LEU A 107 15.07 -7.60 -6.30
CA LEU A 107 14.27 -6.47 -6.76
C LEU A 107 13.28 -6.03 -5.68
N LEU A 108 12.63 -7.01 -5.02
CA LEU A 108 11.71 -6.71 -3.94
C LEU A 108 12.45 -6.48 -2.62
N THR A 109 12.62 -5.20 -2.24
CA THR A 109 13.03 -4.83 -0.88
C THR A 109 11.86 -5.04 0.10
N LYS A 110 12.17 -5.31 1.37
CA LYS A 110 11.14 -5.50 2.40
C LYS A 110 10.26 -4.26 2.60
N ALA A 111 10.84 -3.06 2.51
CA ALA A 111 10.08 -1.81 2.62
C ALA A 111 9.08 -1.67 1.45
N LEU A 112 9.50 -1.97 0.22
CA LEU A 112 8.62 -1.99 -0.95
C LEU A 112 7.51 -3.06 -0.81
N ALA A 113 7.83 -4.26 -0.31
CA ALA A 113 6.85 -5.30 -0.04
C ALA A 113 5.80 -4.87 1.00
N GLU A 114 6.20 -4.12 2.04
CA GLU A 114 5.29 -3.58 3.04
C GLU A 114 4.36 -2.49 2.47
N GLU A 115 4.84 -1.61 1.57
CA GLU A 115 3.99 -0.65 0.83
C GLU A 115 2.97 -1.37 -0.07
N ILE A 116 3.41 -2.38 -0.84
CA ILE A 116 2.51 -3.19 -1.69
C ILE A 116 1.47 -3.94 -0.85
N ARG A 117 1.88 -4.50 0.31
CA ARG A 117 0.99 -5.22 1.25
C ARG A 117 -0.20 -4.36 1.69
N LEU A 118 -0.06 -3.04 1.81
CA LEU A 118 -1.16 -2.15 2.20
C LEU A 118 -2.29 -2.06 1.16
N LEU A 119 -2.01 -2.39 -0.10
CA LEU A 119 -2.96 -2.36 -1.22
C LEU A 119 -3.54 -3.73 -1.59
N VAL A 120 -2.79 -4.79 -1.32
CA VAL A 120 -3.24 -6.19 -1.46
C VAL A 120 -4.52 -6.43 -0.63
N PRO A 121 -5.47 -7.29 -1.06
CA PRO A 121 -6.72 -7.54 -0.34
C PRO A 121 -6.56 -7.88 1.15
N PRO A 122 -7.41 -7.37 2.07
CA PRO A 122 -7.27 -7.56 3.52
C PRO A 122 -7.07 -9.00 4.01
N ARG A 123 -7.60 -9.99 3.27
CA ARG A 123 -7.41 -11.42 3.52
C ARG A 123 -5.95 -11.85 3.43
N LEU A 124 -5.20 -11.28 2.48
CA LEU A 124 -3.79 -11.57 2.21
C LEU A 124 -2.86 -10.61 2.95
N GLN A 125 -3.33 -9.45 3.40
CA GLN A 125 -2.57 -8.57 4.31
C GLN A 125 -2.19 -9.27 5.63
N LEU A 126 -2.95 -10.28 6.03
CA LEU A 126 -2.69 -11.13 7.21
C LEU A 126 -1.51 -12.10 6.99
N VAL A 127 -1.14 -12.37 5.73
CA VAL A 127 0.02 -13.21 5.39
C VAL A 127 1.29 -12.37 5.50
N ASP A 128 2.22 -12.80 6.33
CA ASP A 128 3.52 -12.17 6.56
C ASP A 128 4.68 -12.88 5.85
N GLU A 129 4.46 -14.08 5.30
CA GLU A 129 5.44 -14.81 4.49
C GLU A 129 5.09 -14.73 3.00
N TRP A 130 5.96 -14.10 2.21
CA TRP A 130 5.85 -14.11 0.74
C TRP A 130 6.90 -15.06 0.17
N ASN A 131 6.50 -15.88 -0.80
CA ASN A 131 7.35 -16.91 -1.39
C ASN A 131 7.70 -16.55 -2.83
N LEU A 132 8.98 -16.50 -3.15
CA LEU A 132 9.47 -16.30 -4.50
C LEU A 132 9.12 -17.53 -5.37
N ALA A 133 8.18 -17.36 -6.30
CA ALA A 133 7.77 -18.38 -7.24
C ALA A 133 8.75 -18.45 -8.43
N TYR A 134 9.19 -17.28 -8.91
CA TYR A 134 10.11 -17.15 -10.04
C TYR A 134 11.03 -15.94 -9.85
N SER A 135 12.28 -16.05 -10.30
CA SER A 135 13.25 -14.95 -10.38
C SER A 135 14.15 -15.18 -11.59
N LEU A 136 14.25 -14.17 -12.47
CA LEU A 136 15.03 -14.21 -13.71
C LEU A 136 16.48 -14.66 -13.47
N GLU A 137 17.14 -14.09 -12.46
CA GLU A 137 18.49 -14.45 -11.99
C GLU A 137 18.63 -15.95 -11.58
N GLN A 138 17.56 -16.57 -11.08
CA GLN A 138 17.61 -17.93 -10.51
C GLN A 138 17.00 -19.02 -11.41
N ASN A 139 16.17 -18.61 -12.38
CA ASN A 139 15.34 -19.49 -13.22
C ASN A 139 15.58 -19.30 -14.72
N GLY A 140 16.30 -18.26 -15.14
CA GLY A 140 16.63 -17.95 -16.52
C GLY A 140 15.77 -16.84 -17.13
N VAL A 141 16.00 -16.56 -18.41
CA VAL A 141 15.34 -15.53 -19.22
C VAL A 141 14.27 -16.17 -20.12
N SER A 142 13.17 -16.64 -19.51
CA SER A 142 12.08 -17.26 -20.29
C SER A 142 10.73 -17.19 -19.60
N LEU A 143 9.75 -16.61 -20.29
CA LEU A 143 8.36 -16.54 -19.88
C LEU A 143 7.73 -17.94 -19.72
N ALA A 144 8.16 -18.93 -20.53
CA ALA A 144 7.71 -20.31 -20.41
C ALA A 144 8.10 -20.95 -19.07
N THR A 145 9.27 -20.63 -18.51
CA THR A 145 9.67 -21.14 -17.18
C THR A 145 9.00 -20.38 -16.04
N LEU A 146 8.63 -19.10 -16.24
CA LEU A 146 7.74 -18.35 -15.36
C LEU A 146 6.36 -19.02 -15.27
N TYR A 147 5.74 -19.36 -16.40
CA TYR A 147 4.45 -20.07 -16.43
C TYR A 147 4.54 -21.48 -15.83
N GLN A 148 5.64 -22.21 -16.07
CA GLN A 148 5.85 -23.50 -15.41
C GLN A 148 5.93 -23.37 -13.88
N LYS A 149 6.47 -22.26 -13.37
CA LYS A 149 6.62 -21.98 -11.93
C LYS A 149 5.36 -21.41 -11.28
N SER A 150 4.49 -20.73 -12.03
CA SER A 150 3.20 -20.24 -11.53
C SER A 150 2.16 -21.37 -11.41
N GLU A 151 2.21 -22.39 -12.27
CA GLU A 151 1.28 -23.54 -12.24
C GLU A 151 1.34 -24.29 -10.89
N ASP A 152 2.53 -24.36 -10.24
CA ASP A 152 2.72 -24.92 -8.89
C ASP A 152 1.84 -24.25 -7.80
N TYR A 153 1.33 -23.03 -8.08
CA TYR A 153 0.48 -22.24 -7.19
C TYR A 153 -0.96 -22.05 -7.71
N ARG A 154 -1.26 -22.55 -8.91
CA ARG A 154 -2.57 -22.38 -9.54
C ARG A 154 -3.67 -23.07 -8.75
N GLY A 155 -4.82 -22.40 -8.63
CA GLY A 155 -5.96 -22.88 -7.84
C GLY A 155 -5.76 -22.81 -6.31
N LYS A 156 -4.58 -22.42 -5.81
CA LYS A 156 -4.40 -22.06 -4.40
C LYS A 156 -5.04 -20.68 -4.15
N ARG A 157 -5.41 -20.43 -2.89
CA ARG A 157 -6.02 -19.15 -2.48
C ARG A 157 -4.93 -18.16 -2.10
N GLY A 158 -4.39 -17.49 -3.11
CA GLY A 158 -3.42 -16.42 -2.95
C GLY A 158 -3.62 -15.29 -3.96
N GLY A 159 -2.60 -14.46 -4.06
CA GLY A 159 -2.38 -13.50 -5.14
C GLY A 159 -0.88 -13.46 -5.45
N PHE A 160 -0.52 -12.82 -6.56
CA PHE A 160 0.87 -12.76 -7.03
C PHE A 160 1.31 -11.30 -7.16
N VAL A 161 2.57 -11.01 -6.83
CA VAL A 161 3.20 -9.71 -7.11
C VAL A 161 4.29 -9.95 -8.14
N LEU A 162 4.08 -9.38 -9.33
CA LEU A 162 5.08 -9.26 -10.35
C LEU A 162 5.91 -8.00 -10.07
N VAL A 163 7.23 -8.15 -10.06
CA VAL A 163 8.22 -7.08 -9.91
C VAL A 163 9.10 -7.11 -11.15
N VAL A 164 9.32 -5.96 -11.76
CA VAL A 164 10.17 -5.73 -12.92
C VAL A 164 11.11 -4.57 -12.59
N GLN A 165 12.38 -4.72 -12.93
CA GLN A 165 13.37 -3.65 -12.90
C GLN A 165 13.81 -3.32 -14.32
N ASP A 166 13.83 -2.02 -14.66
CA ASP A 166 14.29 -1.53 -15.96
C ASP A 166 15.77 -1.10 -15.97
N SER A 167 16.26 -0.81 -17.17
CA SER A 167 17.56 -0.19 -17.46
C SER A 167 17.83 1.12 -16.70
N SER A 168 16.79 1.92 -16.43
CA SER A 168 16.89 3.18 -15.68
C SER A 168 17.11 2.99 -14.18
N GLY A 169 16.89 1.77 -13.66
CA GLY A 169 16.90 1.43 -12.25
C GLY A 169 15.55 1.62 -11.54
N GLY A 170 14.50 1.99 -12.28
CA GLY A 170 13.13 2.04 -11.80
C GLY A 170 12.59 0.63 -11.52
N VAL A 171 11.79 0.49 -10.46
CA VAL A 171 11.17 -0.79 -10.08
C VAL A 171 9.65 -0.65 -10.11
N PHE A 172 8.99 -1.44 -10.93
CA PHE A 172 7.54 -1.38 -11.11
C PHE A 172 6.95 -2.77 -11.33
N GLY A 173 5.64 -2.87 -11.46
CA GLY A 173 5.00 -4.13 -11.73
C GLY A 173 3.51 -4.11 -11.46
N ALA A 174 3.01 -5.28 -11.06
CA ALA A 174 1.60 -5.52 -10.88
C ALA A 174 1.34 -6.43 -9.67
N TYR A 175 0.18 -6.25 -9.05
CA TYR A 175 -0.45 -7.31 -8.29
C TYR A 175 -1.50 -8.00 -9.17
N LEU A 176 -1.44 -9.33 -9.19
CA LEU A 176 -2.27 -10.24 -9.98
C LEU A 176 -3.11 -11.09 -9.03
N SER A 177 -4.41 -11.18 -9.29
CA SER A 177 -5.33 -11.97 -8.45
C SER A 177 -5.26 -13.48 -8.70
N ASP A 178 -4.65 -13.90 -9.80
CA ASP A 178 -4.53 -15.30 -10.23
C ASP A 178 -3.12 -15.55 -10.80
N ALA A 179 -2.75 -16.82 -10.93
CA ALA A 179 -1.45 -17.24 -11.44
C ALA A 179 -1.30 -16.85 -12.92
N PRO A 180 -0.20 -16.21 -13.34
CA PRO A 180 0.05 -15.94 -14.75
C PRO A 180 0.17 -17.28 -15.51
N HIS A 181 -0.78 -17.59 -16.39
CA HIS A 181 -0.79 -18.77 -17.25
C HIS A 181 -1.35 -18.42 -18.64
N PRO A 182 -0.90 -19.09 -19.73
CA PRO A 182 -1.46 -18.87 -21.06
C PRO A 182 -2.98 -19.08 -21.09
N SER A 183 -3.72 -18.14 -21.69
CA SER A 183 -5.18 -18.15 -21.76
C SER A 183 -5.67 -17.41 -23.01
N PRO A 184 -6.63 -17.96 -23.78
CA PRO A 184 -7.21 -17.28 -24.94
C PRO A 184 -8.15 -16.10 -24.59
N HIS A 185 -8.40 -15.85 -23.30
CA HIS A 185 -9.23 -14.74 -22.82
C HIS A 185 -8.55 -14.03 -21.65
N PHE A 186 -8.86 -12.74 -21.49
CA PHE A 186 -8.51 -11.99 -20.29
C PHE A 186 -9.10 -12.62 -19.03
N TYR A 187 -8.34 -12.60 -17.94
CA TYR A 187 -8.73 -13.15 -16.64
C TYR A 187 -8.16 -12.29 -15.51
N GLY A 188 -8.53 -12.64 -14.27
CA GLY A 188 -8.25 -11.85 -13.07
C GLY A 188 -9.51 -11.16 -12.52
N ASN A 189 -9.36 -10.38 -11.45
CA ASN A 189 -10.46 -9.65 -10.82
C ASN A 189 -10.08 -8.17 -10.57
N GLY A 190 -11.05 -7.38 -10.10
CA GLY A 190 -10.82 -5.97 -9.73
C GLY A 190 -9.98 -5.73 -8.47
N GLU A 191 -9.37 -6.77 -7.88
CA GLU A 191 -8.32 -6.64 -6.86
C GLU A 191 -6.93 -6.44 -7.50
N CYS A 192 -6.76 -6.68 -8.81
CA CYS A 192 -5.54 -6.38 -9.55
C CYS A 192 -5.21 -4.87 -9.54
N PHE A 193 -3.92 -4.52 -9.54
CA PHE A 193 -3.45 -3.14 -9.66
C PHE A 193 -2.03 -3.08 -10.23
N LEU A 194 -1.70 -1.97 -10.91
CA LEU A 194 -0.33 -1.65 -11.30
C LEU A 194 0.33 -0.77 -10.23
N TRP A 195 1.66 -0.81 -10.14
CA TRP A 195 2.42 0.04 -9.23
C TRP A 195 3.81 0.34 -9.79
N ARG A 196 4.39 1.46 -9.34
CA ARG A 196 5.78 1.84 -9.59
C ARG A 196 6.43 2.44 -8.35
N ALA A 197 7.72 2.21 -8.20
CA ALA A 197 8.52 2.60 -7.06
C ALA A 197 9.88 3.12 -7.53
N HIS A 198 10.24 4.29 -7.03
CA HIS A 198 11.58 4.85 -7.24
C HIS A 198 12.37 4.81 -5.95
N THR A 199 13.45 4.02 -5.94
CA THR A 199 14.44 3.94 -4.87
C THR A 199 15.36 5.15 -4.97
N LEU A 200 14.99 6.24 -4.29
CA LEU A 200 15.88 7.39 -4.21
C LEU A 200 17.11 6.99 -3.38
N PRO A 201 18.34 7.12 -3.92
CA PRO A 201 19.54 6.86 -3.14
C PRO A 201 19.51 7.78 -1.91
N SER A 202 19.86 7.24 -0.75
CA SER A 202 20.09 8.05 0.44
C SER A 202 21.06 9.16 0.09
N LEU A 203 20.60 10.42 0.15
CA LEU A 203 21.53 11.54 0.16
C LEU A 203 22.53 11.27 1.29
N PRO A 204 23.86 11.28 1.02
CA PRO A 204 24.83 11.20 2.10
C PRO A 204 24.55 12.33 3.09
N ASP A 205 24.62 12.01 4.38
CA ASP A 205 24.11 12.85 5.47
C ASP A 205 24.38 14.34 5.23
N LEU A 206 23.30 15.14 5.14
CA LEU A 206 23.34 16.60 4.98
C LEU A 206 23.73 17.30 6.30
N ILE A 207 24.77 16.78 6.96
CA ILE A 207 25.39 17.33 8.16
C ILE A 207 26.51 18.32 7.79
N ASP A 208 27.08 18.22 6.58
CA ASP A 208 28.24 19.01 6.12
C ASP A 208 27.94 20.06 5.02
N LEU A 209 26.67 20.33 4.67
CA LEU A 209 26.39 21.52 3.84
C LEU A 209 26.47 22.79 4.71
N PRO A 210 27.29 23.79 4.34
CA PRO A 210 27.20 25.10 4.97
C PRO A 210 25.81 25.69 4.72
N PRO A 211 25.24 26.46 5.67
CA PRO A 211 23.94 27.09 5.47
C PRO A 211 23.96 27.95 4.19
N PRO A 212 22.86 27.98 3.42
CA PRO A 212 22.81 28.79 2.22
C PRO A 212 23.13 30.25 2.56
N PRO A 213 23.91 30.96 1.73
CA PRO A 213 24.31 32.32 2.02
C PRO A 213 23.07 33.20 2.14
N SER A 214 22.77 33.64 3.36
CA SER A 214 21.74 34.65 3.63
C SER A 214 22.14 35.93 2.93
N ALA A 215 21.60 36.15 1.73
CA ALA A 215 21.71 37.42 1.04
C ALA A 215 20.90 38.46 1.82
N ASP A 216 21.62 39.25 2.62
CA ASP A 216 21.34 40.65 2.93
C ASP A 216 20.57 41.38 1.81
N THR A 217 19.73 42.38 2.08
CA THR A 217 19.46 43.14 3.32
C THR A 217 18.23 44.02 3.07
N THR A 218 17.44 44.33 4.09
CA THR A 218 16.75 45.63 4.23
C THR A 218 16.14 45.77 5.63
N ASN A 219 16.64 46.77 6.38
CA ASN A 219 16.25 47.20 7.74
C ASN A 219 16.59 46.21 8.90
N ALA A 220 17.21 46.56 10.03
CA ALA A 220 18.10 47.64 10.50
C ALA A 220 18.27 47.45 12.05
N VAL A 221 19.26 48.12 12.66
CA VAL A 221 19.40 48.40 14.12
C VAL A 221 20.06 47.32 15.04
N ARG A 222 21.38 47.19 14.91
CA ARG A 222 22.44 47.58 15.90
C ARG A 222 22.41 47.07 17.39
N VAL A 223 23.42 46.23 17.73
CA VAL A 223 24.29 46.15 18.97
C VAL A 223 23.68 45.82 20.36
N THR A 224 24.40 45.28 21.38
CA THR A 224 25.89 45.16 21.60
C THR A 224 26.34 43.91 22.40
N THR A 225 27.62 43.59 22.22
CA THR A 225 28.47 42.51 22.77
C THR A 225 28.84 42.55 24.27
N VAL A 226 28.96 41.37 24.91
CA VAL A 226 30.05 40.91 25.83
C VAL A 226 30.03 39.34 25.79
N GLY A 227 31.11 38.54 25.94
CA GLY A 227 32.56 38.79 25.87
C GLY A 227 33.42 37.80 26.72
N ALA A 228 34.48 37.21 26.12
CA ALA A 228 35.65 36.53 26.75
C ALA A 228 35.48 35.16 27.50
N THR A 229 36.41 34.19 27.52
CA THR A 229 37.71 33.94 26.80
C THR A 229 38.26 32.49 26.96
N LYS A 230 38.74 31.89 25.85
CA LYS A 230 39.96 31.03 25.68
C LYS A 230 40.08 29.59 26.31
N PRO A 231 41.03 28.74 25.83
CA PRO A 231 40.87 27.25 25.78
C PRO A 231 41.93 26.42 26.53
N ASN A 232 41.71 25.09 26.68
CA ASN A 232 42.69 24.02 26.33
C ASN A 232 42.23 22.57 26.68
N THR A 233 42.58 21.62 25.79
CA THR A 233 43.06 20.23 26.01
C THR A 233 42.26 19.16 26.81
N LEU A 234 42.37 17.90 26.32
CA LEU A 234 42.20 16.57 26.96
C LEU A 234 40.80 15.90 26.92
N SER A 235 40.69 14.86 26.08
CA SER A 235 39.85 13.64 26.27
C SER A 235 40.43 12.77 27.42
N PRO A 236 39.82 11.64 27.87
CA PRO A 236 38.61 10.90 27.44
C PRO A 236 37.66 10.66 28.69
N PRO A 237 36.76 9.63 28.87
CA PRO A 237 36.52 8.37 28.16
C PRO A 237 35.06 8.02 27.78
N SER A 238 34.90 6.78 27.31
CA SER A 238 33.74 6.09 26.75
C SER A 238 32.60 5.72 27.73
N SER A 239 31.48 5.25 27.15
CA SER A 239 30.22 4.79 27.78
C SER A 239 29.39 5.91 28.47
N GLU A 240 28.06 5.96 28.36
CA GLU A 240 27.08 4.88 28.24
C GLU A 240 25.99 5.08 27.16
N GLN A 241 25.18 4.02 27.00
CA GLN A 241 24.10 3.85 26.03
C GLN A 241 23.01 4.94 26.10
N ALA A 242 22.76 5.59 24.97
CA ALA A 242 21.45 6.16 24.66
C ALA A 242 20.89 5.47 23.40
N SER A 243 20.24 4.31 23.59
CA SER A 243 19.60 3.54 22.53
C SER A 243 18.43 4.30 21.91
N ARG A 244 18.73 5.24 21.01
CA ARG A 244 17.74 5.81 20.09
C ARG A 244 17.41 4.76 19.04
N SER A 245 16.44 3.90 19.39
CA SER A 245 15.74 3.05 18.43
C SER A 245 14.84 3.93 17.55
N GLY A 246 15.47 4.74 16.71
CA GLY A 246 14.86 5.29 15.51
C GLY A 246 15.24 4.34 14.38
N THR A 247 14.24 3.69 13.78
CA THR A 247 14.43 2.88 12.58
C THR A 247 15.13 3.74 11.53
N SER A 248 16.38 3.41 11.19
CA SER A 248 16.96 3.93 9.96
C SER A 248 16.15 3.36 8.80
N THR A 249 15.45 4.23 8.08
CA THR A 249 14.96 3.96 6.73
C THR A 249 16.02 4.52 5.78
N PRO A 250 17.06 3.75 5.40
CA PRO A 250 18.16 4.26 4.56
C PRO A 250 17.75 4.45 3.09
N GLU A 251 16.46 4.38 2.77
CA GLU A 251 15.97 4.42 1.40
C GLU A 251 14.64 5.17 1.36
N ARG A 252 14.59 6.28 0.60
CA ARG A 252 13.37 7.08 0.45
C ARG A 252 12.61 6.60 -0.78
N ILE A 253 11.90 5.48 -0.62
CA ILE A 253 11.08 4.91 -1.68
C ILE A 253 9.93 5.86 -2.03
N ARG A 254 9.78 6.20 -3.31
CA ARG A 254 8.64 6.95 -3.85
C ARG A 254 7.70 5.98 -4.55
N PHE A 255 6.71 5.49 -3.81
CA PHE A 255 5.73 4.52 -4.29
C PHE A 255 4.49 5.22 -4.89
N LYS A 256 3.97 4.70 -6.01
CA LYS A 256 2.70 5.10 -6.63
C LYS A 256 1.99 3.86 -7.15
N ALA A 257 0.70 3.72 -6.86
CA ALA A 257 -0.13 2.63 -7.34
C ALA A 257 -1.34 3.14 -8.15
N PHE A 258 -1.84 2.26 -9.00
CA PHE A 258 -2.89 2.48 -9.97
C PHE A 258 -3.93 1.35 -9.81
N PRO A 259 -4.93 1.53 -8.94
CA PRO A 259 -5.96 0.53 -8.70
C PRO A 259 -6.88 0.38 -9.92
N TYR A 260 -7.66 -0.70 -9.93
CA TYR A 260 -8.66 -0.93 -10.97
C TYR A 260 -9.63 0.26 -11.14
N SER A 261 -9.84 0.71 -12.38
CA SER A 261 -10.63 1.89 -12.73
C SER A 261 -12.14 1.64 -12.85
N GLY A 262 -12.57 0.39 -13.06
CA GLY A 262 -13.96 0.05 -13.39
C GLY A 262 -14.36 0.22 -14.86
N VAL A 263 -13.43 0.58 -15.77
CA VAL A 263 -13.76 0.90 -17.17
C VAL A 263 -13.88 -0.35 -18.07
N ASN A 264 -13.07 -1.39 -17.83
CA ASN A 264 -13.11 -2.66 -18.56
C ASN A 264 -12.46 -3.78 -17.72
N ASP A 265 -12.69 -5.05 -18.05
CA ASP A 265 -12.15 -6.18 -17.29
C ASP A 265 -10.88 -6.82 -17.92
N TYR A 266 -10.11 -6.05 -18.69
CA TYR A 266 -8.89 -6.52 -19.37
C TYR A 266 -7.68 -6.57 -18.44
N MET A 267 -7.79 -7.29 -17.32
CA MET A 267 -6.82 -7.30 -16.22
C MET A 267 -5.50 -8.00 -16.58
N ILE A 268 -5.56 -9.29 -16.91
CA ILE A 268 -4.39 -10.14 -17.19
C ILE A 268 -4.64 -10.87 -18.50
N PHE A 269 -3.64 -10.88 -19.39
CA PHE A 269 -3.64 -11.64 -20.63
C PHE A 269 -2.27 -12.25 -20.86
N CYS A 270 -2.24 -13.51 -21.29
CA CYS A 270 -1.03 -14.31 -21.36
C CYS A 270 -1.13 -15.18 -22.60
N GLU A 271 -0.19 -15.01 -23.50
CA GLU A 271 0.02 -15.93 -24.63
C GLU A 271 1.30 -16.73 -24.39
N GLN A 272 1.76 -17.48 -25.38
CA GLN A 272 3.06 -18.16 -25.29
C GLN A 272 4.22 -17.15 -25.44
N ASP A 273 3.99 -16.12 -26.24
CA ASP A 273 5.02 -15.19 -26.70
C ASP A 273 5.10 -13.89 -25.88
N TYR A 274 4.12 -13.63 -24.99
CA TYR A 274 4.10 -12.42 -24.15
C TYR A 274 3.15 -12.49 -22.95
N LEU A 275 3.44 -11.67 -21.94
CA LEU A 275 2.60 -11.41 -20.77
C LEU A 275 2.14 -9.95 -20.79
N SER A 276 0.83 -9.71 -20.66
CA SER A 276 0.20 -8.40 -20.67
C SER A 276 -0.72 -8.19 -19.46
N ILE A 277 -0.68 -7.00 -18.86
CA ILE A 277 -1.45 -6.61 -17.69
C ILE A 277 -2.04 -5.22 -17.92
N GLY A 278 -3.37 -5.11 -17.87
CA GLY A 278 -4.13 -3.88 -18.11
C GLY A 278 -4.20 -3.53 -19.60
N GLY A 279 -5.23 -4.02 -20.29
CA GLY A 279 -5.44 -3.77 -21.72
C GLY A 279 -6.39 -2.62 -22.04
N GLY A 280 -6.64 -2.43 -23.34
CA GLY A 280 -7.64 -1.50 -23.86
C GLY A 280 -7.03 -0.40 -24.72
N ASP A 281 -7.85 0.12 -25.64
CA ASP A 281 -7.48 1.16 -26.62
C ASP A 281 -6.22 0.86 -27.46
N GLY A 282 -5.86 -0.43 -27.59
CA GLY A 282 -4.66 -0.89 -28.30
C GLY A 282 -3.35 -0.72 -27.51
N HIS A 283 -3.45 -0.45 -26.21
CA HIS A 283 -2.32 -0.23 -25.32
C HIS A 283 -2.35 -1.18 -24.10
N TYR A 284 -1.19 -1.36 -23.49
CA TYR A 284 -0.98 -2.20 -22.33
C TYR A 284 -0.36 -1.38 -21.20
N GLY A 285 -0.88 -1.54 -19.98
CA GLY A 285 -0.32 -0.91 -18.78
C GLY A 285 1.06 -1.46 -18.46
N LEU A 286 1.22 -2.77 -18.59
CA LEU A 286 2.50 -3.47 -18.58
C LEU A 286 2.45 -4.65 -19.58
N TRP A 287 3.48 -4.78 -20.40
CA TRP A 287 3.67 -5.88 -21.35
C TRP A 287 5.14 -6.31 -21.32
N LEU A 288 5.40 -7.62 -21.37
CA LEU A 288 6.74 -8.23 -21.38
C LEU A 288 6.79 -9.31 -22.46
N ASP A 289 7.94 -9.46 -23.14
CA ASP A 289 8.19 -10.48 -24.16
C ASP A 289 8.48 -11.88 -23.58
N ASP A 290 8.69 -12.86 -24.48
CA ASP A 290 8.96 -14.26 -24.14
C ASP A 290 10.35 -14.50 -23.55
N SER A 291 11.35 -13.72 -23.99
CA SER A 291 12.71 -13.73 -23.43
C SER A 291 12.81 -12.98 -22.09
N LEU A 292 11.83 -12.14 -21.74
CA LEU A 292 11.90 -11.21 -20.60
C LEU A 292 13.10 -10.24 -20.71
N GLU A 293 13.39 -9.80 -21.93
CA GLU A 293 14.44 -8.83 -22.24
C GLU A 293 13.86 -7.44 -22.53
N ASN A 294 12.67 -7.36 -23.15
CA ASN A 294 12.03 -6.11 -23.55
C ASN A 294 10.62 -6.00 -22.97
N GLY A 295 10.28 -4.80 -22.51
CA GLY A 295 8.93 -4.48 -22.05
C GLY A 295 8.36 -3.22 -22.68
N VAL A 296 7.04 -3.13 -22.61
CA VAL A 296 6.26 -1.97 -23.04
C VAL A 296 5.31 -1.57 -21.92
N SER A 297 5.23 -0.28 -21.61
CA SER A 297 4.28 0.26 -20.65
C SER A 297 3.67 1.54 -21.20
N SER A 298 2.36 1.65 -21.16
CA SER A 298 1.63 2.83 -21.64
C SER A 298 0.44 3.10 -20.72
N THR A 299 -0.29 4.17 -21.00
CA THR A 299 -1.57 4.45 -20.34
C THR A 299 -2.61 3.40 -20.78
N CYS A 300 -3.22 2.67 -19.84
CA CYS A 300 -4.36 1.80 -20.16
C CYS A 300 -5.65 2.25 -19.44
N PRO A 301 -6.83 2.07 -20.07
CA PRO A 301 -8.11 2.37 -19.42
C PRO A 301 -8.42 1.47 -18.21
N THR A 302 -7.90 0.23 -18.12
CA THR A 302 -8.16 -0.69 -16.99
C THR A 302 -7.68 -0.15 -15.65
N PHE A 303 -6.54 0.54 -15.60
CA PHE A 303 -5.94 1.05 -14.37
C PHE A 303 -5.81 2.58 -14.33
N GLY A 304 -6.04 3.27 -15.45
CA GLY A 304 -5.82 4.72 -15.55
C GLY A 304 -4.37 5.11 -15.25
N ASN A 305 -3.43 4.23 -15.54
CA ASN A 305 -2.02 4.42 -15.19
C ASN A 305 -1.30 5.38 -16.13
N GLU A 306 -0.21 5.96 -15.64
CA GLU A 306 0.86 6.52 -16.46
C GLU A 306 1.81 5.40 -16.90
N PRO A 307 2.66 5.61 -17.93
CA PRO A 307 3.80 4.71 -18.19
C PRO A 307 4.59 4.45 -16.90
N LEU A 308 4.93 3.19 -16.66
CA LEU A 308 5.51 2.74 -15.39
C LEU A 308 7.02 2.94 -15.31
N SER A 309 7.71 2.78 -16.43
CA SER A 309 9.14 3.08 -16.60
C SER A 309 9.36 4.57 -16.84
N ASP A 310 10.48 5.10 -16.35
CA ASP A 310 10.90 6.48 -16.61
C ASP A 310 11.69 6.60 -17.95
N ASP A 311 12.16 5.49 -18.55
CA ASP A 311 12.74 5.45 -19.91
C ASP A 311 11.67 5.67 -21.01
N GLY A 312 10.39 5.59 -20.65
CA GLY A 312 9.24 5.91 -21.49
C GLY A 312 8.39 4.69 -21.81
N ASN A 313 7.84 4.63 -23.03
CA ASN A 313 6.88 3.60 -23.40
C ASN A 313 7.49 2.21 -23.63
N LYS A 314 8.79 2.13 -23.89
CA LYS A 314 9.56 0.89 -24.07
C LYS A 314 10.75 0.91 -23.13
N PHE A 315 11.09 -0.22 -22.55
CA PHE A 315 12.20 -0.35 -21.61
C PHE A 315 12.88 -1.71 -21.76
N GLU A 316 14.17 -1.75 -21.45
CA GLU A 316 14.92 -3.00 -21.33
C GLU A 316 14.75 -3.55 -19.91
N ILE A 317 14.58 -4.86 -19.78
CA ILE A 317 14.35 -5.55 -18.52
C ILE A 317 15.70 -6.02 -17.96
N LEU A 318 16.08 -5.53 -16.78
CA LEU A 318 17.25 -6.03 -16.05
C LEU A 318 16.90 -7.20 -15.11
N GLY A 319 15.64 -7.30 -14.68
CA GLY A 319 15.21 -8.36 -13.79
C GLY A 319 13.71 -8.48 -13.67
N VAL A 320 13.24 -9.71 -13.43
CA VAL A 320 11.85 -10.03 -13.13
C VAL A 320 11.79 -10.95 -11.91
N GLU A 321 10.89 -10.67 -10.97
CA GLU A 321 10.52 -11.57 -9.88
C GLU A 321 8.99 -11.75 -9.85
N LEU A 322 8.55 -12.97 -9.54
CA LEU A 322 7.15 -13.28 -9.25
C LEU A 322 7.07 -13.83 -7.81
N TRP A 323 6.31 -13.13 -6.97
CA TRP A 323 6.08 -13.49 -5.57
C TRP A 323 4.67 -14.02 -5.38
N TYR A 324 4.51 -15.12 -4.66
CA TYR A 324 3.22 -15.66 -4.23
C TYR A 324 2.91 -15.23 -2.79
N ILE A 325 1.70 -14.72 -2.60
CA ILE A 325 1.11 -14.32 -1.32
C ILE A 325 -0.10 -15.20 -1.06
N GLY A 326 0.01 -16.19 -0.18
CA GLY A 326 -1.11 -17.06 0.15
C GLY A 326 -0.71 -18.19 1.08
N VAL A 327 -1.71 -18.99 1.45
CA VAL A 327 -1.61 -20.15 2.36
C VAL A 327 -1.78 -21.44 1.57
#